data_AF-U6DYJ5-F1
#
_entry.id   AF-U6DYJ5-F1
#
_cell.length_a   1.000
_cell.length_b   1.000
_cell.length_c   1.000
_cell.angle_alpha   90.00
_cell.angle_beta   90.00
_cell.angle_gamma   90.00
#
_symmetry.space_group_name_H-M   'P 1'
#
loop_
_entity.id
_entity.type
_entity.pdbx_description
1 polymer ?
#
loop_
_entity_poly.entity_id
_entity_poly.type
_entity_poly.pdbx_seq_one_letter_code
_entity_poly.pdbx_strand_id
1 'polypeptide(L)' 'MWTADEIAQLCYEHYRTRLPKQGKPDPNREWTLLAAVVKIQPAANQAHGITNKPAQVMKEVVSMGTGTKCIGQSKMRKS' A
#
# COMPACT_ATOMS: atom_id res chain seq x y z
N MET A 1 -1.67 -14.87 11.42
CA MET A 1 -0.75 -14.70 10.27
C MET A 1 -1.58 -14.15 9.13
N TRP A 2 -1.13 -13.08 8.46
CA TRP A 2 -1.84 -12.50 7.30
C TRP A 2 -1.36 -13.17 6.02
N THR A 3 -2.24 -13.27 5.02
CA THR A 3 -1.89 -13.85 3.71
C THR A 3 -1.37 -12.79 2.75
N ALA A 4 -0.67 -13.22 1.70
CA ALA A 4 -0.27 -12.32 0.62
C ALA A 4 -1.49 -11.69 -0.07
N ASP A 5 -2.55 -12.48 -0.28
CA ASP A 5 -3.79 -12.00 -0.91
C ASP A 5 -4.52 -10.96 -0.08
N GLU A 6 -4.56 -11.12 1.25
CA GLU A 6 -5.12 -10.12 2.17
C GLU A 6 -4.37 -8.78 2.06
N ILE A 7 -3.04 -8.82 1.97
CA ILE A 7 -2.21 -7.61 1.84
C ILE A 7 -2.38 -6.99 0.45
N ALA A 8 -2.41 -7.81 -0.61
CA ALA A 8 -2.63 -7.34 -1.97
C ALA A 8 -3.99 -6.64 -2.11
N GLN A 9 -5.06 -7.25 -1.57
CA GLN A 9 -6.40 -6.67 -1.60
C GLN A 9 -6.45 -5.33 -0.86
N LEU A 10 -5.83 -5.23 0.32
CA LEU A 10 -5.73 -3.98 1.07
C LEU A 10 -5.05 -2.87 0.25
N CYS A 11 -3.97 -3.20 -0.45
CA CYS A 11 -3.25 -2.27 -1.31
C CYS A 11 -4.09 -1.85 -2.53
N TYR A 12 -4.77 -2.78 -3.20
CA TYR A 12 -5.65 -2.44 -4.34
C TYR A 12 -6.83 -1.57 -3.93
N GLU A 13 -7.44 -1.85 -2.77
CA GLU A 13 -8.55 -1.06 -2.26
C GLU A 13 -8.09 0.37 -1.94
N HIS A 14 -6.97 0.52 -1.24
CA HIS A 14 -6.38 1.83 -0.96
C HIS A 14 -6.06 2.60 -2.26
N TYR A 15 -5.47 1.93 -3.25
CA TYR A 15 -5.20 2.52 -4.56
C TYR A 15 -6.49 3.01 -5.25
N ARG A 16 -7.59 2.26 -5.20
CA ARG A 16 -8.86 2.63 -5.84
C ARG A 16 -9.57 3.78 -5.13
N THR A 17 -9.67 3.74 -3.81
CA THR A 17 -10.60 4.61 -3.06
C THR A 17 -9.95 5.80 -2.36
N ARG A 18 -8.65 5.72 -2.02
CA ARG A 18 -7.97 6.76 -1.23
C ARG A 18 -7.12 7.70 -2.08
N LEU A 19 -6.62 7.24 -3.23
CA LEU A 19 -5.76 8.05 -4.09
C LEU A 19 -6.54 8.82 -5.17
N PRO A 20 -6.11 10.04 -5.51
CA PRO A 20 -6.73 10.84 -6.57
C PRO A 20 -6.65 10.14 -7.93
N LYS A 21 -7.53 10.53 -8.85
CA LYS A 21 -7.54 9.98 -10.22
C LYS A 21 -6.32 10.42 -11.04
N GLN A 22 -5.79 11.60 -10.77
CA GLN A 22 -4.66 12.16 -11.49
C GLN A 22 -3.40 11.30 -11.28
N GLY A 23 -2.72 10.97 -12.38
CA GLY A 23 -1.52 10.12 -12.37
C GLY A 23 -1.78 8.62 -12.37
N LYS A 24 -3.05 8.16 -12.33
CA LYS A 24 -3.39 6.76 -12.61
C LYS A 24 -3.36 6.50 -14.13
N PRO A 25 -2.92 5.32 -14.58
CA PRO A 25 -2.89 5.00 -16.00
C PRO A 25 -4.31 4.96 -16.59
N ASP A 26 -4.43 5.32 -17.86
CA ASP A 26 -5.65 5.05 -18.65
C ASP A 26 -5.84 3.52 -18.77
N PRO A 27 -6.94 2.94 -18.23
CA PRO A 27 -7.16 1.50 -18.22
C PRO A 27 -7.16 0.84 -19.60
N ASN A 28 -7.43 1.60 -20.67
CA ASN A 28 -7.53 1.07 -22.03
C ASN A 28 -6.22 1.18 -22.81
N ARG A 29 -5.21 1.87 -22.28
CA ARG A 29 -4.01 2.26 -23.06
C ARG A 29 -2.70 2.12 -22.30
N GLU A 30 -2.75 2.19 -20.98
CA GLU A 30 -1.57 2.33 -20.13
C GLU A 30 -1.58 1.29 -19.01
N TRP A 31 -0.39 0.89 -18.60
CA TRP A 31 -0.18 0.07 -17.42
C TRP A 31 1.00 0.61 -16.63
N THR A 32 1.03 0.29 -15.34
CA THR A 32 2.12 0.65 -14.44
C THR A 32 2.27 -0.43 -13.38
N LEU A 33 3.43 -0.49 -12.73
CA LEU A 33 3.61 -1.32 -11.54
C LEU A 33 3.12 -0.56 -10.32
N LEU A 34 2.51 -1.27 -9.39
CA LEU A 34 2.06 -0.76 -8.09
C LEU A 34 2.97 -1.33 -7.00
N ALA A 35 3.46 -0.48 -6.11
CA ALA A 35 4.16 -0.88 -4.91
C ALA A 35 3.55 -0.17 -3.69
N ALA A 36 3.51 -0.85 -2.57
CA ALA A 36 3.00 -0.30 -1.32
C ALA A 36 3.71 -0.90 -0.11
N VAL A 37 3.80 -0.11 0.95
CA VAL A 37 4.33 -0.50 2.26
C VAL A 37 3.18 -0.54 3.24
N VAL A 38 3.01 -1.67 3.93
CA VAL A 38 1.94 -1.88 4.91
C VAL A 38 2.54 -2.01 6.31
N LYS A 39 2.12 -1.13 7.21
CA LYS A 39 2.42 -1.20 8.64
C LYS A 39 1.42 -2.12 9.32
N ILE A 40 1.92 -3.06 10.12
CA ILE A 40 1.09 -3.99 10.89
C ILE A 40 1.47 -3.84 12.36
N GLN A 41 0.47 -3.55 13.20
CA GLN A 41 0.67 -3.33 14.63
C GLN A 41 -0.49 -3.91 15.44
N PRO A 42 -0.29 -4.25 16.74
CA PRO A 42 -1.38 -4.68 17.61
C PRO A 42 -2.51 -3.64 17.65
N ALA A 43 -3.76 -4.10 17.70
CA ALA A 43 -4.89 -3.20 17.92
C ALA A 43 -4.83 -2.65 19.36
N ALA A 44 -5.00 -1.34 19.52
CA ALA A 44 -4.82 -0.61 20.78
C ALA A 44 -5.69 -1.12 21.96
N ASN A 45 -6.71 -1.93 21.69
CA ASN A 45 -7.66 -2.45 22.69
C ASN A 45 -7.31 -3.84 23.25
N GLN A 46 -6.11 -4.37 23.00
CA GLN A 46 -5.64 -5.62 23.62
C GLN A 46 -4.86 -5.41 24.92
N ALA A 47 -5.29 -4.43 25.71
CA ALA A 47 -4.85 -4.33 27.09
C ALA A 47 -5.48 -5.49 27.89
N HIS A 48 -4.63 -6.38 28.38
CA HIS A 48 -4.87 -7.35 29.46
C HIS A 48 -6.25 -8.02 29.53
N GLY A 49 -6.42 -9.08 28.74
CA GLY A 49 -7.40 -10.11 29.02
C GLY A 49 -6.94 -11.41 28.40
N ILE A 50 -6.72 -12.45 29.23
CA ILE A 50 -6.47 -13.81 28.76
C ILE A 50 -7.72 -14.27 28.03
N THR A 51 -7.77 -14.06 26.73
CA THR A 51 -8.79 -14.62 25.85
C THR A 51 -8.08 -15.39 24.77
N ASN A 52 -8.51 -16.63 24.51
CA ASN A 52 -7.98 -17.50 23.45
C ASN A 52 -8.30 -16.98 22.03
N LYS A 53 -8.58 -15.69 21.87
CA LYS A 53 -8.89 -15.07 20.58
C LYS A 53 -7.58 -14.68 19.88
N PRO A 54 -7.51 -14.81 18.54
CA PRO A 54 -6.36 -14.33 17.79
C PRO A 54 -6.14 -12.84 18.07
N ALA A 55 -4.90 -12.46 18.33
CA ALA A 55 -4.54 -11.06 18.53
C ALA A 55 -5.00 -10.24 17.31
N GLN A 56 -5.95 -9.33 17.50
CA GLN A 56 -6.35 -8.37 16.50
C GLN A 56 -5.17 -7.45 16.15
N VAL A 57 -4.87 -7.33 14.87
CA VAL A 57 -3.83 -6.43 14.36
C VAL A 57 -4.47 -5.41 13.44
N MET A 58 -4.02 -4.16 13.55
CA MET A 58 -4.35 -3.12 12.60
C MET A 58 -3.35 -3.16 11.44
N LYS A 59 -3.87 -3.04 10.22
CA LYS A 59 -3.09 -2.99 8.98
C LYS A 59 -3.33 -1.65 8.31
N GLU A 60 -2.26 -0.93 8.00
CA GLU A 60 -2.33 0.41 7.41
C GLU A 60 -1.36 0.52 6.24
N VAL A 61 -1.86 0.92 5.07
CA VAL A 61 -1.00 1.28 3.93
C VAL A 61 -0.40 2.65 4.25
N VAL A 62 0.91 2.68 4.53
CA VAL A 62 1.62 3.90 4.95
C VAL A 62 2.32 4.60 3.80
N SER A 63 2.58 3.89 2.71
CA SER A 63 3.16 4.44 1.49
C SER A 63 2.70 3.63 0.28
N MET A 64 2.50 4.31 -0.83
CA MET A 64 2.11 3.72 -2.10
C MET A 64 2.69 4.53 -3.25
N GLY A 65 3.14 3.84 -4.30
CA GLY A 65 3.65 4.46 -5.51
C GLY A 65 3.37 3.60 -6.73
N THR A 66 3.35 4.26 -7.89
CA THR A 66 3.32 3.60 -9.19
C THR A 66 4.49 4.04 -10.04
N GLY A 67 5.01 3.16 -10.89
CA GLY A 67 6.07 3.54 -11.82
C GLY A 67 6.82 2.36 -12.44
N THR A 68 7.31 2.59 -13.65
CA THR A 68 8.10 1.63 -14.45
C THR A 68 9.30 2.28 -15.12
N LYS A 69 9.55 3.56 -14.82
CA LYS A 69 10.54 4.39 -15.52
C LYS A 69 11.35 5.18 -14.53
N CYS A 70 12.60 5.45 -14.90
CA CYS A 70 13.48 6.36 -14.18
C CYS A 70 13.53 7.72 -14.87
N ILE A 71 14.02 8.73 -14.16
CA ILE A 71 14.35 10.01 -14.75
C ILE A 71 15.55 9.87 -15.68
N GLY A 72 15.51 10.52 -16.85
CA GLY A 72 16.66 10.56 -17.76
C GLY A 72 17.79 11.42 -17.19
N GLN A 73 19.04 11.04 -17.48
CA GLN A 73 20.24 11.75 -17.00
C GLN A 73 20.17 13.27 -17.23
N SER A 74 19.72 13.69 -18.42
CA SER A 74 19.61 15.11 -18.80
C SER A 74 18.63 15.92 -17.95
N LYS A 75 17.77 15.26 -17.17
CA LYS A 75 16.78 15.87 -16.28
C LYS A 75 17.14 15.73 -14.80
N MET A 76 18.26 15.07 -14.47
CA MET A 76 18.73 14.99 -13.09
C MET A 76 19.11 16.38 -12.56
N ARG A 77 18.93 16.58 -11.25
CA ARG A 77 19.35 17.82 -10.58
C ARG A 77 20.86 17.99 -10.74
N LYS A 78 21.30 19.20 -11.12
CA LYS A 78 22.73 19.54 -11.15
C LYS A 78 23.30 19.55 -9.73
N SER A 79 24.52 19.06 -9.58
CA SER A 79 25.29 19.14 -8.33
C SER A 79 25.53 20.58 -7.92
#